data_AF-A0A1Y2WFU2-F1
#
_entry.id   AF-A0A1Y2WFU2-F1
#
_cell.length_a   1.000
_cell.length_b   1.000
_cell.length_c   1.000
_cell.angle_alpha   90.00
_cell.angle_beta   90.00
_cell.angle_gamma   90.00
#
_symmetry.space_group_name_H-M   'P 1'
#
loop_
_entity.id
_entity.type
_entity.pdbx_description
1 polymer ?
#
loop_
_entity_poly.entity_id
_entity_poly.type
_entity_poly.pdbx_seq_one_letter_code
_entity_poly.pdbx_strand_id
1 'polypeptide(L)'
;MEEIPSVTIYSDHSPARNASDPKHIYRLDPSPEVDAAWSRIATADGVYPMSASDVARAGKDPDLAVDAPASWGFPPDKSKMMGIEAFHLLHCLNALRKGLITNYDYYWGSRYGFEPPAVLERHLNHCVDMLRQHLMCHADLEPFTFNWREGQQKPYADFNIQKTCVDFEFLVEWAESHKDPQHEERVSSAPIRPIHSPFLLLSGVSSIQALAEV
;
A
#
# COMPACT_ATOMS: atom_id res chain seq x y z
N MET A 1 23.35 20.79 -13.47
CA MET A 1 23.87 19.41 -13.36
C MET A 1 22.76 18.64 -12.67
N GLU A 2 21.85 18.07 -13.46
CA GLU A 2 20.76 17.25 -12.90
C GLU A 2 21.37 16.04 -12.22
N GLU A 3 21.15 15.91 -10.91
CA GLU A 3 21.50 14.70 -10.18
C GLU A 3 20.72 13.54 -10.80
N ILE A 4 21.44 12.61 -11.41
CA ILE A 4 20.87 11.36 -11.90
C ILE A 4 20.27 10.64 -10.69
N PRO A 5 18.99 10.24 -10.72
CA PRO A 5 18.39 9.49 -9.61
C PRO A 5 19.20 8.21 -9.35
N SER A 6 19.87 8.15 -8.21
CA SER A 6 20.60 6.95 -7.80
C SER A 6 19.65 5.94 -7.17
N VAL A 7 19.75 4.67 -7.58
CA VAL A 7 19.14 3.57 -6.83
C VAL A 7 19.75 3.57 -5.43
N THR A 8 18.93 3.85 -4.43
CA THR A 8 19.36 3.83 -3.03
C THR A 8 19.01 2.46 -2.45
N ILE A 9 20.01 1.73 -1.96
CA ILE A 9 19.78 0.47 -1.24
C ILE A 9 19.35 0.82 0.18
N TYR A 10 18.12 0.49 0.54
CA TYR A 10 17.60 0.63 1.90
C TYR A 10 17.71 -0.71 2.63
N SER A 11 18.15 -0.68 3.90
CA SER A 11 18.30 -1.90 4.71
C SER A 11 16.96 -2.53 5.11
N ASP A 12 15.85 -1.83 4.93
CA ASP A 12 14.51 -2.20 5.40
C ASP A 12 13.41 -2.14 4.31
N HIS A 13 13.75 -2.37 3.04
CA HIS A 13 12.80 -2.36 1.89
C HIS A 13 11.97 -1.06 1.79
N SER A 14 12.46 0.05 2.33
CA SER A 14 11.69 1.29 2.42
C SER A 14 12.57 2.53 2.41
N PRO A 15 12.20 3.57 1.64
CA PRO A 15 12.88 4.86 1.70
C PRO A 15 12.55 5.67 2.97
N ALA A 16 11.62 5.21 3.80
CA ALA A 16 11.32 5.85 5.08
C ALA A 16 12.44 5.57 6.11
N ARG A 17 12.91 6.61 6.79
CA ARG A 17 13.82 6.44 7.95
C ARG A 17 13.15 5.56 9.00
N ASN A 18 13.87 4.56 9.50
CA ASN A 18 13.40 3.60 10.52
C ASN A 18 12.10 2.87 10.13
N ALA A 19 12.01 2.32 8.92
CA ALA A 19 10.78 1.67 8.45
C ALA A 19 10.39 0.42 9.27
N SER A 20 11.35 -0.15 10.00
CA SER A 20 11.10 -1.23 10.97
C SER A 20 10.57 -0.74 12.33
N ASP A 21 10.68 0.55 12.65
CA ASP A 21 10.22 1.11 13.94
C ASP A 21 8.68 1.10 14.01
N PRO A 22 8.05 0.41 14.97
CA PRO A 22 6.60 0.42 15.12
C PRO A 22 6.02 1.82 15.44
N LYS A 23 6.86 2.79 15.82
CA LYS A 23 6.47 4.17 16.15
C LYS A 23 6.70 5.18 15.01
N HIS A 24 7.06 4.72 13.82
CA HIS A 24 7.21 5.65 12.69
C HIS A 24 5.85 6.26 12.29
N ILE A 25 5.89 7.45 11.70
CA ILE A 25 4.71 8.30 11.45
C ILE A 25 3.60 7.61 10.64
N TYR A 26 3.91 6.66 9.76
CA TYR A 26 2.89 6.00 8.92
C TYR A 26 2.18 4.83 9.63
N ARG A 27 2.63 4.43 10.84
CA ARG A 27 2.00 3.40 11.69
C ARG A 27 1.24 3.97 12.89
N LEU A 28 1.31 5.28 13.11
CA LEU A 28 0.63 5.94 14.23
C LEU A 28 -0.87 6.10 13.95
N ASP A 29 -1.62 6.27 15.04
CA ASP A 29 -3.05 6.55 15.00
C ASP A 29 -3.35 7.83 14.20
N PRO A 30 -4.54 7.95 13.58
CA PRO A 30 -4.90 9.11 12.78
C PRO A 30 -4.68 10.44 13.51
N SER A 31 -3.85 11.29 12.92
CA SER A 31 -3.58 12.66 13.39
C SER A 31 -3.32 13.58 12.19
N PRO A 32 -3.37 14.91 12.37
CA PRO A 32 -2.99 15.86 11.32
C PRO A 32 -1.58 15.60 10.75
N GLU A 33 -0.63 15.20 11.59
CA GLU A 33 0.75 14.90 11.20
C GLU A 33 0.83 13.61 10.38
N VAL A 34 0.10 12.57 10.77
CA VAL A 34 0.00 11.31 10.01
C VAL A 34 -0.63 11.59 8.64
N ASP A 35 -1.72 12.34 8.61
CA ASP A 35 -2.39 12.71 7.36
C ASP A 35 -1.53 13.59 6.47
N ALA A 36 -0.72 14.50 7.04
CA ALA A 36 0.26 15.28 6.30
C ALA A 36 1.39 14.41 5.73
N ALA A 37 1.88 13.43 6.49
CA ALA A 37 2.91 12.50 6.02
C ALA A 37 2.41 11.64 4.86
N TRP A 38 1.20 11.05 4.99
CA TRP A 38 0.55 10.30 3.92
C TRP A 38 0.26 11.17 2.71
N SER A 39 -0.26 12.38 2.92
CA SER A 39 -0.49 13.33 1.84
C SER A 39 0.81 13.63 1.12
N ARG A 40 1.91 13.95 1.81
CA ARG A 40 3.20 14.23 1.16
C ARG A 40 3.63 13.19 0.11
N ILE A 41 3.41 11.90 0.36
CA ILE A 41 3.79 10.83 -0.57
C ILE A 41 2.69 10.46 -1.58
N ALA A 42 1.44 10.81 -1.30
CA ALA A 42 0.28 10.57 -2.16
C ALA A 42 -0.15 11.82 -2.98
N THR A 43 0.28 13.03 -2.63
CA THR A 43 -0.09 14.31 -3.27
C THR A 43 0.62 14.49 -4.61
N ALA A 44 1.65 13.69 -4.88
CA ALA A 44 2.17 13.53 -6.22
C ALA A 44 1.21 12.70 -7.12
N ASP A 45 0.08 12.20 -6.59
CA ASP A 45 -1.04 11.78 -7.44
C ASP A 45 -1.73 13.04 -7.97
N GLY A 46 -1.19 13.53 -9.10
CA GLY A 46 -1.59 14.78 -9.70
C GLY A 46 -1.49 14.72 -11.21
N VAL A 47 -1.92 15.81 -11.84
CA VAL A 47 -1.80 16.00 -13.28
C VAL A 47 -0.45 16.62 -13.60
N TYR A 48 0.35 15.89 -14.36
CA TYR A 48 1.61 16.31 -14.91
C TYR A 48 1.42 16.73 -16.38
N PRO A 49 1.69 18.00 -16.73
CA PRO A 49 1.58 18.48 -18.10
C PRO A 49 2.71 17.93 -18.98
N MET A 50 2.33 17.26 -20.06
CA MET A 50 3.24 16.57 -20.98
C MET A 50 2.94 16.95 -22.43
N SER A 51 3.93 16.77 -23.30
CA SER A 51 3.75 16.97 -24.73
C SER A 51 3.03 15.77 -25.37
N ALA A 52 2.43 15.97 -26.54
CA ALA A 52 1.86 14.87 -27.32
C ALA A 52 2.92 13.79 -27.67
N SER A 53 4.18 14.18 -27.84
CA SER A 53 5.27 13.23 -28.11
C SER A 53 5.67 12.42 -26.87
N ASP A 54 5.58 12.99 -25.66
CA ASP A 54 5.74 12.25 -24.40
C ASP A 54 4.64 11.19 -24.23
N VAL A 55 3.39 11.54 -24.54
CA VAL A 55 2.25 10.62 -24.52
C VAL A 55 2.47 9.46 -25.49
N ALA A 56 2.87 9.75 -26.73
CA ALA A 56 3.17 8.73 -27.72
C ALA A 56 4.33 7.82 -27.30
N ARG A 57 5.38 8.39 -26.70
CA ARG A 57 6.52 7.63 -26.16
C ARG A 57 6.13 6.70 -25.01
N ALA A 58 5.10 7.06 -24.24
CA ALA A 58 4.52 6.19 -23.21
C ALA A 58 3.62 5.08 -23.77
N GLY A 59 3.54 4.93 -25.11
CA GLY A 59 2.70 3.91 -25.75
C GLY A 59 1.20 4.23 -25.72
N LYS A 60 0.84 5.50 -25.47
CA LYS A 60 -0.54 5.99 -25.39
C LYS A 60 -0.89 6.81 -26.63
N ASP A 61 -2.17 6.92 -26.94
CA ASP A 61 -2.67 7.73 -28.06
C ASP A 61 -2.81 9.21 -27.64
N PRO A 62 -2.03 10.14 -28.25
CA PRO A 62 -2.12 11.56 -27.92
C PRO A 62 -3.47 12.21 -28.25
N ASP A 63 -4.23 11.66 -29.20
CA ASP A 63 -5.52 12.21 -29.62
C ASP A 63 -6.63 11.85 -28.62
N LEU A 64 -6.45 10.77 -27.85
CA LEU A 64 -7.37 10.37 -26.78
C LEU A 64 -7.03 11.04 -25.43
N ALA A 65 -5.77 11.42 -25.23
CA ALA A 65 -5.32 12.07 -24.02
C ALA A 65 -5.87 13.49 -23.91
N VAL A 66 -6.53 13.77 -22.78
CA VAL A 66 -7.18 15.05 -22.51
C VAL A 66 -6.14 16.14 -22.26
N ASP A 67 -6.38 17.31 -22.86
CA ASP A 67 -5.64 18.53 -22.60
C ASP A 67 -6.10 19.22 -21.31
N ALA A 68 -5.14 19.70 -20.54
CA ALA A 68 -5.39 20.59 -19.42
C ALA A 68 -6.06 21.88 -19.92
N PRO A 69 -7.03 22.44 -19.18
CA PRO A 69 -7.63 23.72 -19.52
C PRO A 69 -6.56 24.81 -19.68
N ALA A 70 -6.70 25.66 -20.69
CA ALA A 70 -5.77 26.78 -20.93
C ALA A 70 -5.63 27.72 -19.72
N SER A 71 -6.66 27.82 -18.87
CA SER A 71 -6.66 28.60 -17.63
C SER A 71 -5.66 28.10 -16.57
N TRP A 72 -5.16 26.87 -16.70
CA TRP A 72 -4.15 26.33 -15.78
C TRP A 72 -2.74 26.85 -16.09
N GLY A 73 -2.55 27.50 -17.25
CA GLY A 73 -1.31 28.23 -17.57
C GLY A 73 -0.10 27.35 -17.87
N PHE A 74 -0.31 26.09 -18.25
CA PHE A 74 0.78 25.23 -18.71
C PHE A 74 1.33 25.67 -20.07
N PRO A 75 2.60 25.34 -20.38
CA PRO A 75 3.18 25.63 -21.68
C PRO A 75 2.31 25.07 -22.83
N PRO A 76 2.12 25.81 -23.95
CA PRO A 76 1.27 25.36 -25.05
C PRO A 76 1.69 24.02 -25.68
N ASP A 77 2.98 23.68 -25.61
CA ASP A 77 3.56 22.42 -26.09
C ASP A 77 3.41 21.27 -25.08
N LYS A 78 2.92 21.55 -23.87
CA LYS A 78 2.73 20.60 -22.77
C LYS A 78 1.34 20.70 -22.16
N SER A 79 0.33 20.47 -22.97
CA SER A 79 -1.07 20.51 -22.53
C SER A 79 -1.62 19.15 -22.10
N LYS A 80 -1.02 18.03 -22.49
CA LYS A 80 -1.59 16.70 -22.22
C LYS A 80 -1.48 16.36 -20.74
N MET A 81 -2.59 15.91 -20.15
CA MET A 81 -2.64 15.50 -18.76
C MET A 81 -2.17 14.05 -18.61
N MET A 82 -1.16 13.83 -17.77
CA MET A 82 -0.69 12.50 -17.39
C MET A 82 -0.57 12.36 -15.87
N GLY A 83 -0.68 11.15 -15.36
CA GLY A 83 -0.36 10.78 -13.97
C GLY A 83 0.80 9.78 -13.94
N ILE A 84 1.35 9.51 -12.75
CA ILE A 84 2.37 8.49 -12.54
C ILE A 84 1.80 7.41 -11.62
N GLU A 85 1.92 6.15 -12.04
CA GLU A 85 1.26 5.02 -11.38
C GLU A 85 1.67 4.85 -9.91
N ALA A 86 2.96 4.99 -9.57
CA ALA A 86 3.44 4.88 -8.19
C ALA A 86 2.68 5.79 -7.20
N PHE A 87 2.40 7.03 -7.61
CA PHE A 87 1.70 7.96 -6.74
C PHE A 87 0.21 7.66 -6.67
N HIS A 88 -0.39 7.22 -7.78
CA HIS A 88 -1.79 6.80 -7.78
C HIS A 88 -2.03 5.57 -6.90
N LEU A 89 -1.11 4.60 -6.90
CA LEU A 89 -1.15 3.45 -6.00
C LEU A 89 -1.02 3.87 -4.52
N LEU A 90 -0.15 4.84 -4.21
CA LEU A 90 -0.03 5.39 -2.85
C LEU A 90 -1.28 6.18 -2.43
N HIS A 91 -1.90 6.92 -3.35
CA HIS A 91 -3.18 7.59 -3.14
C HIS A 91 -4.28 6.58 -2.82
N CYS A 92 -4.40 5.53 -3.63
CA CYS A 92 -5.35 4.44 -3.42
C CYS A 92 -5.13 3.74 -2.07
N LEU A 93 -3.89 3.44 -1.71
CA LEU A 93 -3.57 2.84 -0.42
C LEU A 93 -3.96 3.74 0.76
N ASN A 94 -3.74 5.05 0.66
CA ASN A 94 -4.18 5.99 1.69
C ASN A 94 -5.72 6.09 1.77
N ALA A 95 -6.42 6.03 0.64
CA ALA A 95 -7.88 5.96 0.61
C ALA A 95 -8.40 4.69 1.30
N LEU A 96 -7.79 3.54 1.02
CA LEU A 96 -8.11 2.27 1.70
C LEU A 96 -7.86 2.37 3.21
N ARG A 97 -6.71 2.91 3.63
CA ARG A 97 -6.39 3.14 5.06
C ARG A 97 -7.50 3.93 5.76
N LYS A 98 -7.97 5.02 5.14
CA LYS A 98 -9.05 5.86 5.68
C LYS A 98 -10.42 5.17 5.63
N GLY A 99 -10.60 4.22 4.70
CA GLY A 99 -11.85 3.50 4.45
C GLY A 99 -11.98 2.13 5.10
N LEU A 100 -11.01 1.65 5.88
CA LEU A 100 -11.00 0.29 6.46
C LEU A 100 -12.28 -0.06 7.24
N ILE A 101 -12.97 0.93 7.80
CA ILE A 101 -14.21 0.75 8.56
C ILE A 101 -15.40 0.30 7.70
N THR A 102 -15.36 0.52 6.38
CA THR A 102 -16.52 0.31 5.48
C THR A 102 -17.02 -1.14 5.43
N ASN A 103 -16.13 -2.12 5.59
CA ASN A 103 -16.49 -3.55 5.59
C ASN A 103 -16.48 -4.16 7.00
N TYR A 104 -16.13 -3.37 8.02
CA TYR A 104 -15.81 -3.89 9.34
C TYR A 104 -17.01 -4.56 10.02
N ASP A 105 -18.20 -3.97 9.93
CA ASP A 105 -19.42 -4.52 10.54
C ASP A 105 -19.75 -5.92 10.00
N TYR A 106 -19.62 -6.12 8.70
CA TYR A 106 -19.87 -7.42 8.06
C TYR A 106 -18.93 -8.53 8.57
N TYR A 107 -17.63 -8.24 8.70
CA TYR A 107 -16.64 -9.25 9.09
C TYR A 107 -16.48 -9.41 10.60
N TRP A 108 -16.72 -8.34 11.36
CA TRP A 108 -16.30 -8.25 12.77
C TRP A 108 -17.40 -7.75 13.70
N GLY A 109 -18.48 -7.15 13.19
CA GLY A 109 -19.53 -6.53 13.99
C GLY A 109 -20.20 -7.52 14.95
N SER A 110 -20.46 -8.75 14.52
CA SER A 110 -21.02 -9.80 15.38
C SER A 110 -20.08 -10.25 16.50
N ARG A 111 -18.76 -10.12 16.31
CA ARG A 111 -17.73 -10.58 17.25
C ARG A 111 -17.26 -9.48 18.20
N TYR A 112 -17.16 -8.25 17.72
CA TYR A 112 -16.51 -7.15 18.42
C TYR A 112 -17.37 -5.88 18.52
N GLY A 113 -18.58 -5.86 17.94
CA GLY A 113 -19.34 -4.61 17.76
C GLY A 113 -18.52 -3.60 16.95
N PHE A 114 -18.76 -2.29 17.14
CA PHE A 114 -17.96 -1.21 16.53
C PHE A 114 -16.68 -0.84 17.32
N GLU A 115 -16.19 -1.76 18.16
CA GLU A 115 -15.03 -1.55 19.03
C GLU A 115 -13.93 -2.58 18.69
N PRO A 116 -13.10 -2.32 17.66
CA PRO A 116 -12.05 -3.25 17.26
C PRO A 116 -11.02 -3.47 18.38
N PRO A 117 -10.56 -4.72 18.59
CA PRO A 117 -9.45 -4.96 19.51
C PRO A 117 -8.19 -4.20 19.07
N ALA A 118 -7.45 -3.63 20.02
CA ALA A 118 -6.20 -2.91 19.73
C ALA A 118 -5.17 -3.74 18.94
N VAL A 119 -5.19 -5.07 19.07
CA VAL A 119 -4.33 -5.97 18.28
C VAL A 119 -4.69 -5.96 16.80
N LEU A 120 -5.98 -5.89 16.46
CA LEU A 120 -6.47 -5.83 15.08
C LEU A 120 -6.07 -4.51 14.44
N GLU A 121 -6.27 -3.40 15.14
CA GLU A 121 -5.86 -2.06 14.67
C GLU A 121 -4.35 -2.00 14.38
N ARG A 122 -3.51 -2.43 15.33
CA ARG A 122 -2.05 -2.47 15.14
C ARG A 122 -1.64 -3.36 13.97
N HIS A 123 -2.32 -4.50 13.79
CA HIS A 123 -2.04 -5.40 12.68
C HIS A 123 -2.39 -4.75 11.33
N LEU A 124 -3.55 -4.09 11.23
CA LEU A 124 -3.95 -3.38 10.01
C LEU A 124 -3.00 -2.23 9.70
N ASN A 125 -2.61 -1.41 10.68
CA ASN A 125 -1.62 -0.34 10.49
C ASN A 125 -0.27 -0.88 10.03
N HIS A 126 0.18 -2.00 10.57
CA HIS A 126 1.39 -2.69 10.11
C HIS A 126 1.26 -3.17 8.65
N CYS A 127 0.15 -3.82 8.29
CA CYS A 127 -0.09 -4.31 6.92
C CYS A 127 -0.15 -3.18 5.90
N VAL A 128 -0.90 -2.10 6.19
CA VAL A 128 -0.96 -0.91 5.33
C VAL A 128 0.43 -0.32 5.13
N ASP A 129 1.23 -0.23 6.19
CA ASP A 129 2.58 0.28 6.08
C ASP A 129 3.51 -0.66 5.28
N MET A 130 3.42 -1.98 5.44
CA MET A 130 4.19 -2.91 4.62
C MET A 130 3.90 -2.73 3.12
N LEU A 131 2.63 -2.56 2.76
CA LEU A 131 2.25 -2.27 1.37
C LEU A 131 2.81 -0.93 0.90
N ARG A 132 2.75 0.11 1.73
CA ARG A 132 3.36 1.42 1.43
C ARG A 132 4.87 1.28 1.14
N GLN A 133 5.58 0.53 1.97
CA GLN A 133 7.01 0.27 1.78
C GLN A 133 7.27 -0.46 0.45
N HIS A 134 6.50 -1.51 0.17
CA HIS A 134 6.61 -2.26 -1.08
C HIS A 134 6.36 -1.39 -2.32
N LEU A 135 5.29 -0.58 -2.32
CA LEU A 135 4.95 0.35 -3.41
C LEU A 135 6.04 1.41 -3.63
N MET A 136 6.68 1.89 -2.56
CA MET A 136 7.77 2.86 -2.69
C MET A 136 9.08 2.22 -3.16
N CYS A 137 9.34 0.97 -2.77
CA CYS A 137 10.52 0.22 -3.18
C CYS A 137 10.43 -0.23 -4.65
N HIS A 138 9.22 -0.59 -5.10
CA HIS A 138 8.92 -0.99 -6.47
C HIS A 138 8.03 0.06 -7.13
N ALA A 139 8.48 1.32 -7.04
CA ALA A 139 7.72 2.45 -7.56
C ALA A 139 7.53 2.31 -9.07
N ASP A 140 6.26 2.19 -9.48
CA ASP A 140 5.89 2.09 -10.88
C ASP A 140 5.94 3.47 -11.56
N LEU A 141 6.89 3.64 -12.47
CA LEU A 141 7.13 4.90 -13.16
C LEU A 141 6.35 5.04 -14.46
N GLU A 142 5.55 4.04 -14.84
CA GLU A 142 4.75 4.15 -16.05
C GLU A 142 3.69 5.23 -15.90
N PRO A 143 3.58 6.13 -16.88
CA PRO A 143 2.58 7.16 -16.83
C PRO A 143 1.24 6.65 -17.38
N PHE A 144 0.15 7.14 -16.82
CA PHE A 144 -1.19 6.96 -17.38
C PHE A 144 -1.71 8.29 -17.93
N THR A 145 -2.63 8.24 -18.88
CA THR A 145 -3.31 9.43 -19.43
C THR A 145 -4.71 9.55 -18.84
N PHE A 146 -5.38 10.66 -19.13
CA PHE A 146 -6.81 10.81 -18.86
C PHE A 146 -7.56 10.88 -20.18
N ASN A 147 -8.68 10.17 -20.27
CA ASN A 147 -9.51 10.10 -21.48
C ASN A 147 -10.95 10.51 -21.13
N TRP A 148 -11.67 11.08 -22.09
CA TRP A 148 -13.13 11.27 -21.96
C TRP A 148 -13.85 9.93 -22.14
N ARG A 149 -14.85 9.66 -21.30
CA ARG A 149 -15.70 8.47 -21.39
C ARG A 149 -17.17 8.88 -21.39
N GLU A 150 -17.98 8.16 -22.16
CA GLU A 150 -19.41 8.41 -22.23
C GLU A 150 -20.05 8.30 -20.82
N GLY A 151 -20.91 9.26 -20.49
CA GLY A 151 -21.58 9.33 -19.19
C GLY A 151 -20.75 9.89 -18.03
N GLN A 152 -19.46 10.21 -18.22
CA GLN A 152 -18.61 10.80 -17.19
C GLN A 152 -18.51 12.32 -17.34
N GLN A 153 -18.69 13.07 -16.24
CA GLN A 153 -18.53 14.53 -16.25
C GLN A 153 -17.07 14.99 -16.14
N LYS A 154 -16.16 14.09 -15.74
CA LYS A 154 -14.73 14.37 -15.59
C LYS A 154 -13.91 13.37 -16.41
N PRO A 155 -12.71 13.77 -16.87
CA PRO A 155 -11.77 12.84 -17.50
C PRO A 155 -11.49 11.66 -16.56
N TYR A 156 -11.43 10.47 -17.13
CA TYR A 156 -11.18 9.24 -16.39
C TYR A 156 -9.76 8.76 -16.69
N ALA A 157 -9.03 8.33 -15.67
CA ALA A 157 -7.68 7.81 -15.81
C ALA A 157 -7.68 6.50 -16.63
N ASP A 158 -6.80 6.44 -17.63
CA ASP A 158 -6.62 5.28 -18.49
C ASP A 158 -5.51 4.36 -17.94
N PHE A 159 -5.92 3.48 -17.02
CA PHE A 159 -5.06 2.46 -16.42
C PHE A 159 -4.75 1.28 -17.36
N ASN A 160 -5.06 1.35 -18.66
CA ASN A 160 -4.56 0.38 -19.63
C ASN A 160 -3.07 0.63 -19.93
N ILE A 161 -2.24 0.49 -18.92
CA ILE A 161 -0.79 0.70 -18.94
C ILE A 161 -0.07 -0.63 -19.23
N GLN A 162 1.07 -0.56 -19.92
CA GLN A 162 1.75 -1.75 -20.41
C GLN A 162 2.63 -2.39 -19.33
N LYS A 163 2.08 -3.32 -18.56
CA LYS A 163 2.83 -4.03 -17.51
C LYS A 163 3.47 -5.34 -17.99
N THR A 164 4.61 -5.66 -17.39
CA THR A 164 5.11 -7.05 -17.34
C THR A 164 4.68 -7.65 -16.01
N CYS A 165 3.80 -8.65 -16.05
CA CYS A 165 3.24 -9.29 -14.86
C CYS A 165 3.78 -10.72 -14.69
N VAL A 166 3.78 -11.18 -13.44
CA VAL A 166 3.90 -12.61 -13.14
C VAL A 166 2.63 -13.33 -13.62
N ASP A 167 2.76 -14.54 -14.14
CA ASP A 167 1.61 -15.42 -14.37
C ASP A 167 1.04 -15.86 -13.02
N PHE A 168 -0.03 -15.17 -12.61
CA PHE A 168 -0.60 -15.38 -11.28
C PHE A 168 -1.41 -16.67 -11.19
N GLU A 169 -2.02 -17.11 -12.30
CA GLU A 169 -2.76 -18.37 -12.32
C GLU A 169 -1.80 -19.54 -12.14
N PHE A 170 -0.70 -19.55 -12.90
CA PHE A 170 0.36 -20.53 -12.72
C PHE A 170 0.88 -20.55 -11.28
N LEU A 171 1.08 -19.38 -10.67
CA LEU A 171 1.54 -19.28 -9.28
C LEU A 171 0.52 -19.88 -8.29
N VAL A 172 -0.77 -19.62 -8.50
CA VAL A 172 -1.86 -20.19 -7.68
C VAL A 172 -1.90 -21.71 -7.82
N GLU A 173 -1.93 -22.24 -9.05
CA GLU A 173 -1.94 -23.68 -9.30
C GLU A 173 -0.70 -24.38 -8.70
N TRP A 174 0.48 -23.76 -8.83
CA TRP A 174 1.69 -24.25 -8.20
C TRP A 174 1.56 -24.26 -6.67
N ALA A 175 1.05 -23.18 -6.06
CA ALA A 175 0.89 -23.10 -4.61
C ALA A 175 -0.11 -24.15 -4.10
N GLU A 176 -1.25 -24.34 -4.76
CA GLU A 176 -2.27 -25.32 -4.37
C GLU A 176 -1.76 -26.76 -4.48
N SER A 177 -1.03 -27.08 -5.55
CA SER A 177 -0.47 -28.43 -5.76
C SER A 177 0.68 -28.78 -4.81
N HIS A 178 1.31 -27.78 -4.17
CA HIS A 178 2.42 -27.97 -3.24
C HIS A 178 2.08 -27.63 -1.79
N LYS A 179 0.89 -27.10 -1.51
CA LYS A 179 0.44 -26.80 -0.14
C LYS A 179 0.31 -28.09 0.65
N ASP A 180 0.83 -28.09 1.87
CA ASP A 180 0.60 -29.18 2.81
C ASP A 180 -0.90 -29.27 3.15
N PRO A 181 -1.59 -30.39 2.81
CA PRO A 181 -3.01 -30.53 3.07
C PRO A 181 -3.34 -30.56 4.57
N GLN A 182 -2.35 -30.80 5.43
CA GLN A 182 -2.49 -30.79 6.90
C GLN A 182 -1.89 -29.54 7.54
N HIS A 183 -1.58 -28.49 6.77
CA HIS A 183 -0.91 -27.28 7.26
C HIS A 183 -1.57 -26.71 8.51
N GLU A 184 -2.89 -26.52 8.50
CA GLU A 184 -3.61 -25.90 9.61
C GLU A 184 -3.53 -26.74 10.88
N GLU A 185 -3.79 -28.05 10.78
CA GLU A 185 -3.69 -28.98 11.91
C GLU A 185 -2.27 -29.04 12.47
N ARG A 186 -1.25 -29.10 11.60
CA ARG A 186 0.16 -29.15 12.01
C ARG A 186 0.62 -27.86 12.67
N VAL A 187 0.16 -26.70 12.19
CA VAL A 187 0.49 -25.41 12.80
C VAL A 187 -0.22 -25.24 14.15
N SER A 188 -1.50 -25.60 14.24
CA SER A 188 -2.26 -25.52 15.49
C SER A 188 -1.79 -26.51 16.56
N SER A 189 -1.28 -27.68 16.17
CA SER A 189 -0.72 -28.69 17.09
C SER A 189 0.78 -28.51 17.36
N ALA A 190 1.45 -27.58 16.68
CA ALA A 190 2.87 -27.34 16.87
C ALA A 190 3.13 -26.85 18.31
N PRO A 191 4.15 -27.40 19.00
CA PRO A 191 4.50 -26.96 20.34
C PRO A 191 4.91 -25.49 20.31
N ILE A 192 4.29 -24.68 21.20
CA ILE A 192 4.67 -23.29 21.40
C ILE A 192 6.11 -23.28 21.94
N ARG A 193 7.04 -22.68 21.20
CA ARG A 193 8.41 -22.50 21.70
C ARG A 193 8.37 -21.68 22.99
N PRO A 194 8.89 -22.19 24.12
CA PRO A 194 8.97 -21.40 25.34
C PRO A 194 9.87 -20.19 25.07
N ILE A 195 9.34 -18.99 25.35
CA ILE A 195 10.13 -17.76 25.30
C ILE A 195 11.10 -17.82 26.48
N HIS A 196 12.34 -18.24 26.24
CA HIS A 196 13.40 -18.03 27.22
C HIS A 196 13.76 -16.54 27.22
N SER A 197 13.04 -15.77 28.04
CA SER A 197 13.46 -14.42 28.39
C SER A 197 14.70 -14.53 29.29
N PRO A 198 15.86 -13.94 28.92
CA PRO A 198 17.03 -13.91 29.78
C PRO A 198 16.81 -13.08 31.06
N PHE A 199 15.68 -12.39 31.20
CA PHE A 199 15.43 -11.40 32.25
C PHE A 199 14.69 -11.93 33.50
N LEU A 200 14.29 -13.21 33.56
CA LEU A 200 13.51 -13.75 34.68
C LEU A 200 14.30 -14.58 35.71
N LEU A 201 15.63 -14.50 35.74
CA LEU A 201 16.45 -15.15 36.77
C LEU A 201 16.68 -14.31 38.04
N LEU A 202 15.92 -13.24 38.25
CA LEU A 202 16.01 -12.41 39.46
C LEU A 202 14.63 -12.06 40.04
N SER A 203 13.79 -13.06 40.28
CA SER A 203 12.77 -12.97 41.33
C SER A 203 12.19 -14.36 41.58
N GLY A 204 12.61 -15.00 42.66
CA GLY A 204 11.91 -16.15 43.18
C GLY A 204 10.52 -15.73 43.64
N VAL A 205 9.49 -16.19 42.94
CA VAL A 205 8.12 -16.23 43.48
C VAL A 205 7.50 -17.56 43.04
N SER A 206 7.17 -18.37 44.05
CA SER A 206 6.53 -19.68 43.93
C SER A 206 5.13 -19.59 43.31
N SER A 207 4.87 -20.56 42.44
CA SER A 207 3.61 -21.29 42.23
C SER A 207 2.28 -20.53 42.27
N ILE A 208 1.62 -20.44 41.11
CA ILE A 208 0.15 -20.51 41.05
C ILE A 208 -0.22 -21.52 39.96
N GLN A 209 -0.83 -22.63 40.38
CA GLN A 209 -1.50 -23.61 39.53
C GLN A 209 -2.71 -22.93 38.86
N ALA A 210 -2.77 -23.00 37.53
CA ALA A 210 -4.00 -22.74 36.79
C ALA A 210 -4.86 -24.03 36.82
N LEU A 211 -6.07 -23.90 37.36
CA LEU A 211 -7.12 -24.90 37.29
C LEU A 211 -7.68 -24.98 35.86
N ALA A 212 -7.83 -26.20 35.37
CA ALA A 212 -8.59 -26.56 34.18
C ALA A 212 -10.07 -26.83 34.56
N GLU A 213 -10.94 -26.78 33.54
CA GLU A 213 -12.39 -27.11 33.51
C GLU A 213 -13.30 -25.97 34.03
N VAL A 214 -14.26 -25.44 33.27
CA VAL A 214 -15.35 -26.05 32.45
C VAL A 214 -15.59 -25.28 31.16
#